data_AF-A0A445K007-F1
#
_entry.id   AF-A0A445K007-F1
#
_cell.length_a   1.000
_cell.length_b   1.000
_cell.length_c   1.000
_cell.angle_alpha   90.00
_cell.angle_beta   90.00
_cell.angle_gamma   90.00
#
_symmetry.space_group_name_H-M   'P 1'
#
loop_
_entity.id
_entity.type
_entity.pdbx_description
1 polymer ?
#
loop_
_entity_poly.entity_id
_entity_poly.type
_entity_poly.pdbx_seq_one_letter_code
_entity_poly.pdbx_strand_id
1 'polypeptide(L)'
;MMEACTHNRHNGTIVELAKLKRVCWLEVHGKFDTRKLSLGILYQVSFLIMLEESSQGWEVPINVRFVLPGGKRQQHKVNLNEKLRESWMEILVGEFVASEKDAGEMEISMYEYEGGMWKTGLVIQGVVIKPKKLDME
;
A
#
# COMPACT_ATOMS: atom_id res chain seq x y z
N MET A 1 -12.36 4.30 11.44
CA MET A 1 -12.72 5.12 10.28
C MET A 1 -11.46 5.73 9.67
N MET A 2 -11.34 5.68 8.34
CA MET A 2 -10.39 6.51 7.58
C MET A 2 -11.07 7.85 7.30
N GLU A 3 -10.36 8.95 7.47
CA GLU A 3 -10.82 10.28 7.08
C GLU A 3 -9.92 10.84 5.99
N ALA A 4 -10.53 11.47 4.98
CA ALA A 4 -9.78 12.25 4.02
C ALA A 4 -9.13 13.45 4.72
N CYS A 5 -7.85 13.68 4.44
CA CYS A 5 -7.14 14.88 4.85
C CYS A 5 -6.27 15.38 3.70
N THR A 6 -5.87 16.65 3.76
CA THR A 6 -5.02 17.27 2.74
C THR A 6 -3.68 17.63 3.32
N HIS A 7 -2.62 17.37 2.57
CA HIS A 7 -1.27 17.83 2.91
C HIS A 7 -0.73 18.72 1.79
N ASN A 8 -0.15 19.86 2.18
CA ASN A 8 0.49 20.78 1.25
C ASN A 8 1.96 20.39 1.10
N ARG A 9 2.35 19.91 -0.09
CA ARG A 9 3.78 19.72 -0.38
C ARG A 9 4.46 21.08 -0.52
N HIS A 10 5.76 21.16 -0.24
CA HIS A 10 6.57 22.38 -0.32
C HIS A 10 6.51 23.15 -1.66
N ASN A 11 5.93 22.58 -2.72
CA ASN A 11 5.72 23.21 -4.03
C ASN A 11 4.29 23.71 -4.28
N GLY A 12 3.43 23.77 -3.26
CA GLY A 12 2.03 24.22 -3.38
C GLY A 12 1.06 23.18 -3.94
N THR A 13 1.52 21.94 -4.18
CA THR A 13 0.63 20.84 -4.59
C THR A 13 -0.12 20.31 -3.38
N ILE A 14 -1.45 20.38 -3.43
CA ILE A 14 -2.33 19.73 -2.46
C ILE A 14 -2.43 18.26 -2.83
N VAL A 15 -2.10 17.39 -1.88
CA VAL A 15 -2.25 15.94 -2.02
C VAL A 15 -3.36 15.49 -1.08
N GLU A 16 -4.36 14.81 -1.63
CA GLU A 16 -5.37 14.11 -0.85
C GLU A 16 -4.76 12.85 -0.23
N LEU A 17 -4.98 12.68 1.06
CA LEU A 17 -4.48 11.58 1.87
C LEU A 17 -5.64 10.97 2.64
N ALA A 18 -5.47 9.73 3.09
CA ALA A 18 -6.40 9.07 3.99
C ALA A 18 -5.72 8.80 5.33
N LYS A 19 -6.27 9.33 6.42
CA LYS A 19 -5.77 9.14 7.78
C LYS A 19 -6.65 8.20 8.58
N LEU A 20 -6.04 7.20 9.21
CA LEU A 20 -6.69 6.32 10.16
C LEU A 20 -6.84 7.00 11.52
N LYS A 21 -8.09 7.25 11.94
CA LYS A 21 -8.35 7.83 13.27
C LYS A 21 -8.18 6.80 14.37
N ARG A 22 -9.07 5.82 14.40
CA ARG A 22 -9.12 4.75 15.40
C ARG A 22 -9.99 3.59 14.90
N VAL A 23 -9.44 2.37 14.86
CA VAL A 23 -10.16 1.13 14.49
C VAL A 23 -9.57 -0.08 15.21
N CYS A 24 -10.37 -1.12 15.48
CA CYS A 24 -9.84 -2.44 15.82
C CYS A 24 -9.56 -3.29 14.56
N TRP A 25 -10.32 -3.07 13.49
CA TRP A 25 -10.17 -3.76 12.20
C TRP A 25 -9.70 -2.78 11.12
N LEU A 26 -8.50 -3.00 10.61
CA LEU A 26 -7.95 -2.26 9.48
C LEU A 26 -8.21 -3.05 8.19
N GLU A 27 -8.81 -2.40 7.21
CA GLU A 27 -9.01 -2.97 5.89
C GLU A 27 -9.00 -1.85 4.84
N VAL A 28 -8.08 -1.95 3.89
CA VAL A 28 -7.90 -1.00 2.79
C VAL A 28 -7.84 -1.80 1.50
N HIS A 29 -8.63 -1.39 0.52
CA HIS A 29 -8.68 -2.00 -0.81
C HIS A 29 -8.49 -0.94 -1.88
N GLY A 30 -7.80 -1.33 -2.95
CA GLY A 30 -7.58 -0.56 -4.14
C GLY A 30 -7.68 -1.45 -5.36
N LYS A 31 -8.07 -0.84 -6.48
CA LYS A 31 -8.17 -1.51 -7.78
C LYS A 31 -7.35 -0.74 -8.79
N PHE A 32 -6.69 -1.47 -9.69
CA PHE A 32 -5.91 -0.86 -10.74
C PHE A 32 -6.04 -1.65 -12.05
N ASP A 33 -6.21 -0.95 -13.16
CA ASP A 33 -6.33 -1.58 -14.47
C ASP A 33 -4.94 -1.83 -15.06
N THR A 34 -4.50 -3.09 -15.06
CA THR A 34 -3.17 -3.52 -15.55
C THR A 34 -2.99 -3.24 -17.04
N ARG A 35 -4.07 -3.02 -17.80
CA ARG A 35 -4.01 -2.63 -19.22
C ARG A 35 -3.41 -1.24 -19.43
N LYS A 36 -3.25 -0.45 -18.36
CA LYS A 36 -2.55 0.84 -18.37
C LYS A 36 -1.03 0.70 -18.29
N LEU A 37 -0.51 -0.51 -18.12
CA LEU A 37 0.93 -0.79 -18.01
C LEU A 37 1.49 -1.28 -19.35
N SER A 38 2.78 -1.01 -19.57
CA SER A 38 3.51 -1.56 -20.71
C SER A 38 3.77 -3.04 -20.49
N LEU A 39 3.36 -3.88 -21.44
CA LEU A 39 3.58 -5.33 -21.38
C LEU A 39 5.08 -5.69 -21.37
N GLY A 40 5.42 -6.82 -20.78
CA GLY A 40 6.80 -7.35 -20.70
C GLY A 40 7.69 -6.68 -19.65
N ILE A 41 7.22 -5.62 -18.99
CA ILE A 41 7.98 -4.91 -17.96
C ILE A 41 7.69 -5.48 -16.57
N LEU A 42 8.74 -5.64 -15.76
CA LEU A 42 8.62 -5.95 -14.34
C LEU A 42 8.18 -4.70 -13.58
N TYR A 43 7.02 -4.77 -12.92
CA TYR A 43 6.50 -3.71 -12.08
C TYR A 43 6.60 -4.08 -10.60
N GLN A 44 6.90 -3.09 -9.79
CA GLN A 44 6.79 -3.12 -8.34
C GLN A 44 5.51 -2.41 -7.91
N VAL A 45 4.78 -3.03 -6.98
CA VAL A 45 3.55 -2.47 -6.37
C VAL A 45 3.81 -2.22 -4.89
N SER A 46 3.59 -0.98 -4.44
CA SER A 46 3.78 -0.57 -3.05
C SER A 46 2.61 0.28 -2.55
N PHE A 47 2.32 0.26 -1.24
CA PHE A 47 1.58 1.35 -0.59
C PHE A 47 2.55 2.46 -0.18
N LEU A 48 2.22 3.72 -0.44
CA LEU A 48 2.95 4.88 0.07
C LEU A 48 2.25 5.40 1.33
N ILE A 49 2.90 5.20 2.48
CA ILE A 49 2.32 5.48 3.79
C ILE A 49 3.27 6.25 4.69
N MET A 50 2.73 6.79 5.77
CA MET A 50 3.46 7.36 6.90
C MET A 50 2.77 6.93 8.20
N LEU A 51 3.55 6.69 9.25
CA LEU A 51 3.04 6.64 10.62
C LEU A 51 3.28 7.99 11.30
N GLU A 52 2.23 8.58 11.85
CA GLU A 52 2.39 9.74 12.72
C GLU A 52 3.14 9.37 14.00
N GLU A 53 3.78 10.36 14.62
CA GLU A 53 4.50 10.16 15.89
C GLU A 53 3.60 9.50 16.94
N SER A 54 2.37 10.00 17.06
CA SER A 54 1.34 9.51 18.00
C SER A 54 0.64 8.21 17.60
N SER A 55 1.07 7.54 16.53
CA SER A 55 0.42 6.31 16.05
C SER A 55 0.59 5.13 17.03
N GLN A 56 -0.47 4.35 17.24
CA GLN A 56 -0.51 3.24 18.21
C GLN A 56 -1.17 2.00 17.62
N GLY A 57 -0.91 0.82 18.22
CA GLY A 57 -1.60 -0.44 17.92
C GLY A 57 -1.02 -1.28 16.78
N TRP A 58 0.26 -1.06 16.45
CA TRP A 58 0.94 -1.67 15.30
C TRP A 58 1.82 -2.87 15.65
N GLU A 59 1.66 -3.45 16.85
CA GLU A 59 2.43 -4.59 17.35
C GLU A 59 2.11 -5.89 16.59
N VAL A 60 0.89 -6.00 16.06
CA VAL A 60 0.48 -7.09 15.20
C VAL A 60 0.82 -6.75 13.75
N PRO A 61 1.61 -7.56 13.04
CA PRO A 61 1.95 -7.31 11.64
C PRO A 61 0.70 -7.23 10.77
N ILE A 62 0.67 -6.24 9.87
CA ILE A 62 -0.38 -6.13 8.86
C ILE A 62 -0.13 -7.13 7.72
N ASN A 63 -1.18 -7.53 7.02
CA ASN A 63 -1.08 -8.22 5.74
C ASN A 63 -1.10 -7.21 4.60
N VAL A 64 -0.24 -7.40 3.60
CA VAL A 64 -0.33 -6.74 2.30
C VAL A 64 -0.50 -7.80 1.22
N ARG A 65 -1.33 -7.51 0.21
CA ARG A 65 -1.67 -8.47 -0.85
C ARG A 65 -2.00 -7.78 -2.14
N PHE A 66 -1.64 -8.39 -3.27
CA PHE A 66 -2.31 -8.15 -4.54
C PHE A 66 -2.83 -9.45 -5.17
N VAL A 67 -3.86 -9.34 -5.99
CA VAL A 67 -4.41 -10.41 -6.85
C VAL A 67 -4.51 -9.87 -8.27
N LEU A 68 -3.90 -10.57 -9.23
CA LEU A 68 -4.02 -10.26 -10.65
C LEU A 68 -5.25 -10.93 -11.27
N PRO A 69 -5.78 -10.41 -12.39
CA PRO A 69 -6.90 -11.00 -13.12
C PRO A 69 -6.73 -12.50 -13.46
N GLY A 70 -5.51 -12.93 -13.77
CA GLY A 70 -5.17 -14.34 -14.02
C GLY A 70 -5.13 -15.23 -12.77
N GLY A 71 -5.51 -14.70 -11.59
CA GLY A 71 -5.55 -15.42 -10.32
C GLY A 71 -4.23 -15.47 -9.57
N LYS A 72 -3.12 -14.99 -10.16
CA LYS A 72 -1.83 -14.90 -9.48
C LYS A 72 -1.93 -13.95 -8.28
N ARG A 73 -1.56 -14.44 -7.10
CA ARG A 73 -1.62 -13.72 -5.82
C ARG A 73 -0.24 -13.67 -5.17
N GLN A 74 0.09 -12.51 -4.60
CA GLN A 74 1.19 -12.38 -3.63
C GLN A 74 0.64 -11.77 -2.35
N GLN A 75 1.13 -12.28 -1.21
CA GLN A 75 0.75 -11.80 0.10
C GLN A 75 1.89 -12.06 1.09
N HIS A 76 2.15 -11.11 1.97
CA HIS A 76 3.03 -11.30 3.13
C HIS A 76 2.64 -10.37 4.28
N LYS A 77 3.24 -10.62 5.44
CA LYS A 77 3.08 -9.78 6.63
C LYS A 77 4.16 -8.70 6.66
N VAL A 78 3.84 -7.54 7.25
CA VAL A 78 4.76 -6.41 7.46
C VAL A 78 4.61 -5.90 8.88
N ASN A 79 5.71 -5.85 9.62
CA ASN A 79 5.73 -5.22 10.93
C ASN A 79 5.87 -3.70 10.77
N LEU A 80 4.79 -2.97 11.05
CA LEU A 80 4.80 -1.50 11.00
C LEU A 80 5.43 -0.88 12.24
N ASN A 81 5.49 -1.59 13.37
CA ASN A 81 6.10 -1.08 14.59
C ASN A 81 7.63 -0.88 14.47
N GLU A 82 8.27 -1.57 13.54
CA GLU A 82 9.71 -1.44 13.23
C GLU A 82 10.01 -0.33 12.21
N LYS A 83 9.00 0.39 11.73
CA LYS A 83 9.17 1.45 10.74
C LYS A 83 9.34 2.81 11.40
N LEU A 84 10.07 3.70 10.73
CA LEU A 84 10.25 5.07 11.19
C LEU A 84 8.93 5.83 11.16
N ARG A 85 8.71 6.62 12.22
CA ARG A 85 7.59 7.58 12.32
C ARG A 85 7.97 8.86 11.60
N GLU A 86 6.95 9.64 11.25
CA GLU A 86 7.06 10.94 10.57
C GLU A 86 7.85 10.91 9.25
N SER A 87 7.97 9.73 8.63
CA SER A 87 8.67 9.55 7.36
C SER A 87 7.79 8.78 6.38
N TRP A 88 7.75 9.27 5.14
CA TRP A 88 7.07 8.58 4.05
C TRP A 88 7.87 7.35 3.61
N MET A 89 7.18 6.23 3.45
CA MET A 89 7.79 4.96 3.09
C MET A 89 6.92 4.16 2.12
N GLU A 90 7.58 3.40 1.24
CA GLU A 90 6.92 2.41 0.40
C GLU A 90 6.88 1.06 1.13
N ILE A 91 5.68 0.54 1.37
CA ILE A 91 5.47 -0.84 1.79
C ILE A 91 5.26 -1.68 0.54
N LEU A 92 6.28 -2.46 0.18
CA LEU A 92 6.20 -3.40 -0.93
C LEU A 92 5.04 -4.38 -0.69
N VAL A 93 4.20 -4.54 -1.70
CA VAL A 93 3.14 -5.56 -1.75
C VAL A 93 3.62 -6.76 -2.57
N GLY A 94 4.37 -6.49 -3.64
CA GLY A 94 5.03 -7.49 -4.45
C GLY A 94 5.32 -7.00 -5.86
N GLU A 95 5.72 -7.94 -6.72
CA GLU A 95 6.22 -7.65 -8.06
C GLU A 95 5.60 -8.56 -9.12
N PHE A 96 5.36 -8.04 -10.31
CA PHE A 96 4.84 -8.85 -11.42
C PHE A 96 5.30 -8.31 -12.78
N VAL A 97 5.43 -9.21 -13.75
CA VAL A 97 5.64 -8.83 -15.15
C VAL A 97 4.27 -8.60 -15.78
N ALA A 98 4.03 -7.40 -16.31
CA ALA A 98 2.78 -7.08 -17.00
C ALA A 98 2.64 -7.98 -18.25
N SER A 99 1.52 -8.67 -18.39
CA SER A 99 1.29 -9.62 -19.49
C SER A 99 -0.19 -9.73 -19.84
N GLU A 100 -0.51 -10.13 -21.07
CA GLU A 100 -1.90 -10.21 -21.56
C GLU A 100 -2.76 -11.20 -20.77
N LYS A 101 -2.16 -12.29 -20.25
CA LYS A 101 -2.84 -13.26 -19.38
C LYS A 101 -3.35 -12.67 -18.07
N ASP A 102 -2.77 -11.55 -17.64
CA ASP A 102 -3.09 -10.83 -16.40
C ASP A 102 -3.72 -9.46 -16.71
N ALA A 103 -4.25 -9.27 -17.93
CA ALA A 103 -4.89 -8.03 -18.35
C ALA A 103 -6.28 -7.86 -17.71
N GLY A 104 -6.49 -6.73 -17.03
CA GLY A 104 -7.76 -6.41 -16.38
C GLY A 104 -7.56 -5.70 -15.05
N GLU A 105 -8.56 -5.80 -14.17
CA GLU A 105 -8.54 -5.14 -12.87
C GLU A 105 -7.79 -5.99 -11.82
N MET A 106 -6.63 -5.51 -11.38
CA MET A 106 -5.94 -6.09 -10.23
C MET A 106 -6.50 -5.52 -8.93
N GLU A 107 -6.55 -6.35 -7.90
CA GLU A 107 -6.92 -5.96 -6.54
C GLU A 107 -5.66 -5.82 -5.68
N ILE A 108 -5.64 -4.79 -4.84
CA ILE A 108 -4.52 -4.47 -3.95
C ILE A 108 -5.10 -4.17 -2.58
N SER A 109 -4.53 -4.74 -1.53
CA SER A 109 -5.11 -4.66 -0.18
C SER A 109 -4.05 -4.59 0.91
N MET A 110 -4.39 -3.88 1.98
CA MET A 110 -3.66 -3.81 3.24
C MET A 110 -4.66 -3.98 4.39
N TYR A 111 -4.45 -4.98 5.24
CA TYR A 111 -5.44 -5.32 6.27
C TYR A 111 -4.83 -5.99 7.51
N GLU A 112 -5.50 -5.80 8.64
CA GLU A 112 -5.24 -6.49 9.91
C GLU A 112 -6.51 -6.43 10.76
N TYR A 113 -7.14 -7.57 10.98
CA TYR A 113 -8.36 -7.72 11.78
C TYR A 113 -8.33 -8.93 12.72
N GLU A 114 -7.22 -9.67 12.78
CA GLU A 114 -7.06 -10.87 13.60
C GLU A 114 -6.59 -10.53 15.02
N GLY A 115 -5.78 -9.49 15.17
CA GLY A 115 -5.11 -9.14 16.43
C GLY A 115 -6.00 -8.43 17.46
N GLY A 116 -7.14 -7.87 17.05
CA GLY A 116 -8.08 -7.15 17.94
C GLY A 116 -7.55 -5.83 18.54
N MET A 117 -6.29 -5.46 18.29
CA MET A 117 -5.66 -4.24 18.80
C MET A 117 -6.21 -2.98 18.12
N TRP A 118 -6.48 -1.94 18.91
CA TRP A 118 -6.92 -0.64 18.40
C TRP A 118 -5.76 0.12 17.77
N LYS A 119 -5.93 0.55 16.52
CA LYS A 119 -4.93 1.18 15.65
C LYS A 119 -5.27 2.64 15.37
N THR A 120 -4.27 3.50 15.37
CA THR A 120 -4.39 4.95 15.07
C THR A 120 -3.19 5.46 14.28
N GLY A 121 -3.34 6.60 13.60
CA GLY A 121 -2.21 7.41 13.14
C GLY A 121 -1.48 6.91 11.89
N LEU A 122 -2.04 5.94 11.16
CA LEU A 122 -1.59 5.60 9.81
C LEU A 122 -2.12 6.62 8.82
N VAL A 123 -1.25 7.13 7.96
CA VAL A 123 -1.59 8.02 6.85
C VAL A 123 -1.22 7.33 5.54
N ILE A 124 -2.14 7.29 4.59
CA ILE A 124 -1.98 6.65 3.29
C ILE A 124 -2.08 7.72 2.21
N GLN A 125 -1.05 7.81 1.37
CA GLN A 125 -1.10 8.64 0.16
C GLN A 125 -1.70 7.87 -1.02
N GLY A 126 -1.43 6.57 -1.12
CA GLY A 126 -2.01 5.73 -2.16
C GLY A 126 -1.15 4.52 -2.50
N VAL A 127 -1.35 4.01 -3.70
CA VAL A 127 -0.56 2.91 -4.28
C VAL A 127 0.42 3.47 -5.30
N VAL A 128 1.66 3.00 -5.26
CA VAL A 128 2.70 3.29 -6.25
C VAL A 128 2.93 2.03 -7.09
N ILE A 129 2.76 2.16 -8.40
CA ILE A 129 3.07 1.11 -9.38
C ILE A 129 4.10 1.67 -10.34
N LYS A 130 5.32 1.11 -10.34
CA LYS A 130 6.44 1.63 -11.13
C LYS A 130 7.27 0.49 -11.74
N PRO A 131 7.88 0.69 -12.92
CA PRO A 131 8.85 -0.26 -13.44
C PRO A 131 9.97 -0.46 -12.42
N LYS A 132 10.32 -1.72 -12.15
CA LYS A 132 11.50 -2.07 -11.38
C LYS A 132 12.66 -2.23 -12.37
N LYS A 133 13.73 -1.46 -12.19
CA LYS A 133 14.97 -1.71 -12.93
C LYS A 133 15.46 -3.09 -12.50
N LEU A 134 15.70 -3.95 -13.48
CA LEU A 134 16.52 -5.13 -13.25
C LEU A 134 17.94 -4.60 -13.15
N ASP A 135 18.54 -4.70 -11.97
CA ASP A 135 19.97 -4.51 -11.85
C ASP A 135 20.60 -5.66 -12.66
N MET A 136 21.13 -5.32 -13.85
CA MET A 136 21.93 -6.24 -14.63
C MET A 136 23.28 -6.29 -13.91
N GLU A 137 23.50 -7.36 -13.16
CA GLU A 137 24.82 -7.72 -12.60
C GLU A 137 25.70 -8.36 -13.68
#